data_AF-A0A8C6VTM6-F1
#
_entry.id   AF-A0A8C6VTM6-F1
#
_cell.length_a   1.000
_cell.length_b   1.000
_cell.length_c   1.000
_cell.angle_alpha   90.00
_cell.angle_beta   90.00
_cell.angle_gamma   90.00
#
_symmetry.space_group_name_H-M   'P 1'
#
loop_
_entity.id
_entity.type
_entity.pdbx_description
1 polymer ?
#
loop_
_entity_poly.entity_id
_entity_poly.type
_entity_poly.pdbx_seq_one_letter_code
_entity_poly.pdbx_strand_id
1 'polypeptide(L)'
;MQSRARVALHTHRGQTRSCLQLPLVMSCPRMKWLLACSHRIKQKKCNATQDSTTISHQVLSPWIMADYDMILKHWGPVEADYNAHGNLVLTRLFNEHPETQKLFPKFVGIPLGELAGNAAVSAHGATVLKKLGELLKAKGNHAAILKPLANTHATKHKIPINNFRLISEVIGKVMAEKAGLDAAGQQALRNVMAVVISDIEASYKELGFTG
;
A
#
# COMPACT_ATOMS: atom_id res chain seq x y z
N MET A 1 68.71 -30.34 -7.30
CA MET A 1 68.59 -30.40 -5.82
C MET A 1 67.35 -29.63 -5.39
N GLN A 2 66.32 -30.33 -4.93
CA GLN A 2 65.03 -29.84 -4.39
C GLN A 2 64.46 -30.99 -3.53
N SER A 3 63.64 -30.83 -2.49
CA SER A 3 63.28 -29.69 -1.64
C SER A 3 62.68 -30.26 -0.32
N ARG A 4 62.62 -29.48 0.77
CA ARG A 4 61.75 -29.73 1.93
C ARG A 4 61.12 -28.39 2.35
N ALA A 5 59.83 -28.10 2.16
CA ALA A 5 58.58 -28.79 2.50
C ALA A 5 58.11 -28.54 3.95
N ARG A 6 56.94 -27.91 4.10
CA ARG A 6 56.01 -28.02 5.26
C ARG A 6 54.68 -27.28 5.01
N VAL A 7 53.57 -28.01 5.14
CA VAL A 7 52.28 -27.54 5.69
C VAL A 7 51.68 -28.73 6.47
N ALA A 8 51.02 -28.47 7.60
CA ALA A 8 50.30 -29.49 8.39
C ALA A 8 48.77 -29.33 8.19
N LEU A 9 47.97 -30.38 7.99
CA LEU A 9 47.58 -31.46 8.92
C LEU A 9 46.74 -30.97 10.13
N HIS A 10 45.45 -31.35 10.16
CA HIS A 10 44.70 -31.90 11.32
C HIS A 10 43.36 -32.53 10.83
N THR A 11 42.63 -33.23 11.70
CA THR A 11 41.77 -34.40 11.32
C THR A 11 40.47 -34.56 12.13
N HIS A 12 39.63 -35.55 11.73
CA HIS A 12 38.48 -36.23 12.39
C HIS A 12 37.05 -35.89 11.90
N ARG A 13 36.02 -36.77 12.09
CA ARG A 13 35.75 -38.16 11.60
C ARG A 13 34.49 -38.76 12.28
N GLY A 14 33.51 -39.27 11.51
CA GLY A 14 32.36 -40.09 11.97
C GLY A 14 31.13 -39.29 12.49
N GLN A 15 29.96 -39.86 12.83
CA GLN A 15 29.30 -41.18 12.57
C GLN A 15 27.86 -41.17 13.21
N THR A 16 26.82 -42.00 12.98
CA THR A 16 26.60 -43.23 12.16
C THR A 16 25.18 -43.18 11.48
N ARG A 17 24.23 -44.09 11.77
CA ARG A 17 22.82 -44.16 11.27
C ARG A 17 21.92 -45.05 12.18
N SER A 18 20.59 -44.87 12.08
CA SER A 18 19.51 -45.89 12.16
C SER A 18 18.99 -46.45 13.51
N CYS A 19 17.67 -46.34 13.70
CA CYS A 19 16.73 -47.23 14.42
C CYS A 19 15.30 -46.64 14.30
N LEU A 20 14.17 -47.36 14.36
CA LEU A 20 13.81 -48.72 13.91
C LEU A 20 12.24 -48.78 13.84
N GLN A 21 11.63 -49.96 13.64
CA GLN A 21 10.21 -50.12 13.29
C GLN A 21 9.21 -49.91 14.45
N LEU A 22 7.98 -49.51 14.10
CA LEU A 22 6.72 -49.73 14.85
C LEU A 22 6.56 -51.21 15.27
N PRO A 23 5.90 -51.54 16.42
CA PRO A 23 4.45 -51.26 16.59
C PRO A 23 3.97 -50.91 18.01
N LEU A 24 2.72 -50.41 18.12
CA LEU A 24 1.91 -50.48 19.34
C LEU A 24 0.43 -50.72 18.97
N VAL A 25 -0.37 -51.30 19.88
CA VAL A 25 -1.73 -51.79 19.61
C VAL A 25 -2.72 -51.30 20.68
N MET A 26 -3.99 -51.21 20.30
CA MET A 26 -5.21 -51.09 21.13
C MET A 26 -5.61 -49.72 21.73
N SER A 27 -6.80 -49.28 21.29
CA SER A 27 -7.93 -48.76 22.09
C SER A 27 -7.77 -47.57 23.05
N CYS A 28 -8.22 -46.38 22.61
CA CYS A 28 -9.34 -45.69 23.28
C CYS A 28 -10.05 -44.69 22.33
N PRO A 29 -11.40 -44.47 22.39
CA PRO A 29 -12.12 -43.77 21.31
C PRO A 29 -12.73 -42.40 21.72
N ARG A 30 -11.99 -41.29 21.55
CA ARG A 30 -12.57 -39.92 21.46
C ARG A 30 -11.59 -38.92 20.85
N MET A 31 -12.06 -37.71 20.53
CA MET A 31 -11.25 -36.53 20.14
C MET A 31 -10.48 -36.58 18.80
N LYS A 32 -11.10 -37.08 17.73
CA LYS A 32 -10.94 -36.36 16.44
C LYS A 32 -11.57 -34.97 16.62
N TRP A 33 -10.77 -33.90 16.55
CA TRP A 33 -11.15 -32.52 16.12
C TRP A 33 -10.02 -31.48 16.32
N LEU A 34 -9.09 -31.68 17.27
CA LEU A 34 -8.13 -30.61 17.67
C LEU A 34 -6.74 -30.62 17.00
N LEU A 35 -6.29 -31.73 16.38
CA LEU A 35 -4.93 -31.82 15.82
C LEU A 35 -4.71 -31.11 14.47
N ALA A 36 -5.78 -30.73 13.76
CA ALA A 36 -5.68 -30.07 12.46
C ALA A 36 -5.17 -28.62 12.53
N CYS A 37 -5.36 -27.93 13.66
CA CYS A 37 -5.04 -26.51 13.80
C CYS A 37 -3.52 -26.25 13.93
N SER A 38 -2.79 -27.13 14.62
CA SER A 38 -1.39 -26.90 14.99
C SER A 38 -0.40 -26.97 13.81
N HIS A 39 -0.69 -27.79 12.78
CA HIS A 39 0.18 -27.89 11.60
C HIS A 39 0.19 -26.62 10.73
N ARG A 40 -0.94 -25.89 10.65
CA ARG A 40 -1.05 -24.65 9.86
C ARG A 40 -0.23 -23.49 10.46
N ILE A 41 0.00 -23.50 11.77
CA ILE A 41 0.76 -22.46 12.47
C ILE A 41 2.27 -22.60 12.21
N LYS A 42 2.80 -23.84 12.20
CA LYS A 42 4.25 -24.05 11.98
C LYS A 42 4.72 -23.61 10.59
N GLN A 43 3.97 -23.88 9.52
CA GLN A 43 4.37 -23.44 8.17
C GLN A 43 4.46 -21.90 8.05
N LYS A 44 3.58 -21.13 8.72
CA LYS A 44 3.68 -19.66 8.74
C LYS A 44 4.95 -19.13 9.42
N LYS A 45 5.68 -19.94 10.20
CA LYS A 45 6.87 -19.49 10.96
C LYS A 45 8.21 -19.95 10.38
N CYS A 46 8.22 -20.75 9.31
CA CYS A 46 9.44 -21.23 8.65
C CYS A 46 9.87 -20.41 7.41
N ASN A 47 9.12 -19.38 7.01
CA ASN A 47 9.45 -18.48 5.89
C ASN A 47 9.86 -17.07 6.37
N ALA A 48 10.48 -17.00 7.56
CA ALA A 48 10.88 -15.77 8.23
C ALA A 48 12.38 -15.77 8.54
N THR A 49 13.19 -16.11 7.52
CA THR A 49 14.64 -15.91 7.52
C THR A 49 14.93 -14.78 6.56
N GLN A 50 15.25 -13.59 7.07
CA GLN A 50 15.62 -12.45 6.25
C GLN A 50 17.08 -12.64 5.77
N ASP A 51 17.29 -12.67 4.45
CA ASP A 51 18.59 -12.28 3.92
C ASP A 51 18.60 -10.74 3.80
N SER A 52 19.59 -10.11 4.43
CA SER A 52 19.61 -8.67 4.69
C SER A 52 20.54 -7.90 3.75
N THR A 53 20.82 -8.43 2.54
CA THR A 53 21.82 -7.84 1.63
C THR A 53 21.37 -7.73 0.17
N THR A 54 20.21 -7.11 -0.11
CA THR A 54 19.94 -6.24 -1.30
C THR A 54 18.52 -5.68 -1.19
N ILE A 55 18.35 -4.47 -0.64
CA ILE A 55 17.09 -3.73 -0.76
C ILE A 55 17.10 -2.96 -2.07
N SER A 56 16.68 -3.63 -3.16
CA SER A 56 16.29 -2.94 -4.39
C SER A 56 14.86 -2.44 -4.25
N HIS A 57 14.69 -1.12 -4.37
CA HIS A 57 13.45 -0.38 -4.08
C HIS A 57 12.41 -0.54 -5.21
N GLN A 58 11.91 -1.76 -5.46
CA GLN A 58 10.84 -1.97 -6.44
C GLN A 58 10.02 -3.27 -6.35
N VAL A 59 10.38 -4.25 -5.51
CA VAL A 59 9.59 -5.49 -5.37
C VAL A 59 8.38 -5.27 -4.45
N LEU A 60 7.32 -4.67 -5.00
CA LEU A 60 6.00 -4.71 -4.38
C LEU A 60 5.56 -6.17 -4.18
N SER A 61 5.01 -6.49 -3.00
CA SER A 61 4.57 -7.86 -2.72
C SER A 61 3.42 -8.30 -3.65
N PRO A 62 3.28 -9.59 -4.00
CA PRO A 62 2.21 -10.04 -4.90
C PRO A 62 0.79 -9.66 -4.45
N TRP A 63 0.58 -9.43 -3.15
CA TRP A 63 -0.69 -9.02 -2.57
C TRP A 63 -1.09 -7.59 -2.96
N ILE A 64 -0.18 -6.62 -2.89
CA ILE A 64 -0.51 -5.22 -3.21
C ILE A 64 -0.76 -5.04 -4.72
N MET A 65 -0.17 -5.88 -5.56
CA MET A 65 -0.46 -5.90 -7.01
C MET A 65 -1.92 -6.30 -7.30
N ALA A 66 -2.46 -7.27 -6.55
CA ALA A 66 -3.87 -7.63 -6.64
C ALA A 66 -4.79 -6.49 -6.14
N ASP A 67 -4.36 -5.72 -5.14
CA ASP A 67 -5.08 -4.53 -4.69
C ASP A 67 -5.13 -3.45 -5.80
N TYR A 68 -4.02 -3.17 -6.51
CA TYR A 68 -4.03 -2.28 -7.67
C TYR A 68 -5.01 -2.76 -8.76
N ASP A 69 -5.01 -4.04 -9.11
CA ASP A 69 -5.93 -4.60 -10.11
C ASP A 69 -7.41 -4.52 -9.68
N MET A 70 -7.69 -4.70 -8.38
CA MET A 70 -9.03 -4.55 -7.82
C MET A 70 -9.56 -3.10 -7.94
N ILE A 71 -8.72 -2.09 -7.68
CA ILE A 71 -9.07 -0.68 -7.83
C ILE A 71 -9.25 -0.34 -9.32
N LEU A 72 -8.29 -0.73 -10.17
CA LEU A 72 -8.27 -0.39 -11.60
C LEU A 72 -9.47 -0.97 -12.37
N LYS A 73 -9.93 -2.17 -12.01
CA LYS A 73 -11.18 -2.76 -12.54
C LYS A 73 -12.40 -1.83 -12.37
N HIS A 74 -12.44 -1.04 -11.29
CA HIS A 74 -13.51 -0.10 -10.98
C HIS A 74 -13.16 1.36 -11.31
N TRP A 75 -12.03 1.61 -11.98
CA TRP A 75 -11.59 2.97 -12.31
C TRP A 75 -12.25 3.56 -13.57
N GLY A 76 -12.74 2.71 -14.49
CA GLY A 76 -13.34 3.12 -15.76
C GLY A 76 -14.44 4.19 -15.66
N PRO A 77 -15.44 4.09 -14.76
CA PRO A 77 -16.45 5.14 -14.56
C PRO A 77 -15.87 6.48 -14.09
N VAL A 78 -14.78 6.45 -13.32
CA VAL A 78 -14.07 7.65 -12.84
C VAL A 78 -13.35 8.33 -14.00
N GLU A 79 -12.81 7.56 -14.96
CA GLU A 79 -12.16 8.13 -16.15
C GLU A 79 -13.15 8.74 -17.14
N ALA A 80 -14.36 8.18 -17.23
CA ALA A 80 -15.42 8.64 -18.12
C ALA A 80 -15.89 10.07 -17.79
N ASP A 81 -15.94 10.44 -16.50
CA ASP A 81 -16.13 11.83 -16.07
C ASP A 81 -15.30 12.18 -14.84
N TYR A 82 -14.05 12.56 -15.09
CA TYR A 82 -13.15 13.11 -14.09
C TYR A 82 -13.66 14.41 -13.42
N ASN A 83 -14.54 15.19 -14.05
CA ASN A 83 -15.04 16.47 -13.51
C ASN A 83 -16.16 16.24 -12.49
N ALA A 84 -17.16 15.41 -12.79
CA ALA A 84 -18.25 15.12 -11.86
C ALA A 84 -17.74 14.36 -10.63
N HIS A 85 -16.94 13.29 -10.84
CA HIS A 85 -16.32 12.56 -9.72
C HIS A 85 -15.34 13.44 -8.94
N GLY A 86 -14.58 14.29 -9.64
CA GLY A 86 -13.65 15.23 -9.01
C GLY A 86 -14.34 16.27 -8.13
N ASN A 87 -15.45 16.84 -8.61
CA ASN A 87 -16.28 17.73 -7.81
C ASN A 87 -16.83 17.01 -6.58
N LEU A 88 -17.46 15.84 -6.76
CA LEU A 88 -18.05 15.06 -5.66
C LEU A 88 -17.02 14.74 -4.56
N VAL A 89 -15.80 14.36 -4.93
CA VAL A 89 -14.70 14.10 -3.98
C VAL A 89 -14.32 15.36 -3.21
N LEU A 90 -14.07 16.49 -3.87
CA LEU A 90 -13.66 17.72 -3.17
C LEU A 90 -14.80 18.35 -2.36
N THR A 91 -16.02 18.38 -2.90
CA THR A 91 -17.22 18.85 -2.21
C THR A 91 -17.47 18.02 -0.94
N ARG A 92 -17.34 16.68 -1.01
CA ARG A 92 -17.47 15.81 0.17
C ARG A 92 -16.31 15.99 1.14
N LEU A 93 -15.08 16.10 0.67
CA LEU A 93 -13.92 16.37 1.52
C LEU A 93 -14.08 17.67 2.32
N PHE A 94 -14.53 18.75 1.69
CA PHE A 94 -14.71 20.04 2.38
C PHE A 94 -15.93 20.07 3.31
N ASN A 95 -16.95 19.21 3.09
CA ASN A 95 -18.09 19.06 4.01
C ASN A 95 -17.80 18.12 5.18
N GLU A 96 -17.08 17.01 4.96
CA GLU A 96 -16.65 16.09 6.03
C GLU A 96 -15.48 16.66 6.85
N HIS A 97 -14.62 17.47 6.21
CA HIS A 97 -13.39 18.05 6.79
C HIS A 97 -13.19 19.53 6.38
N PRO A 98 -13.95 20.50 6.94
CA PRO A 98 -13.87 21.92 6.56
C PRO A 98 -12.51 22.60 6.83
N GLU A 99 -11.66 22.02 7.66
CA GLU A 99 -10.26 22.43 7.83
C GLU A 99 -9.44 22.28 6.54
N THR A 100 -9.76 21.30 5.70
CA THR A 100 -9.03 21.02 4.46
C THR A 100 -9.26 22.09 3.40
N GLN A 101 -10.49 22.66 3.33
CA GLN A 101 -10.82 23.76 2.40
C GLN A 101 -9.89 24.96 2.59
N LYS A 102 -9.45 25.23 3.83
CA LYS A 102 -8.53 26.33 4.20
C LYS A 102 -7.15 26.21 3.54
N LEU A 103 -6.75 25.00 3.14
CA LEU A 103 -5.51 24.72 2.42
C LEU A 103 -5.59 25.08 0.91
N PHE A 104 -6.76 25.46 0.41
CA PHE A 104 -7.00 25.84 -0.99
C PHE A 104 -7.42 27.31 -1.11
N PRO A 105 -6.47 28.28 -1.22
CA PRO A 105 -6.78 29.71 -1.32
C PRO A 105 -7.76 30.12 -2.43
N LYS A 106 -7.96 29.29 -3.46
CA LYS A 106 -8.96 29.50 -4.51
C LYS A 106 -10.39 29.16 -4.08
N PHE A 107 -10.57 28.38 -3.01
CA PHE A 107 -11.86 27.82 -2.59
C PHE A 107 -12.29 28.28 -1.19
N VAL A 108 -11.42 28.91 -0.38
CA VAL A 108 -11.75 29.39 0.98
C VAL A 108 -12.93 30.37 1.03
N GLY A 109 -13.20 31.09 -0.06
CA GLY A 109 -14.31 32.04 -0.15
C GLY A 109 -15.62 31.44 -0.71
N ILE A 110 -15.66 30.14 -1.04
CA ILE A 110 -16.85 29.47 -1.57
C ILE A 110 -17.64 28.85 -0.41
N PRO A 111 -18.93 29.18 -0.22
CA PRO A 111 -19.79 28.51 0.76
C PRO A 111 -19.88 26.99 0.51
N LEU A 112 -19.92 26.18 1.57
CA LEU A 112 -19.93 24.70 1.46
C LEU A 112 -21.07 24.15 0.57
N GLY A 113 -22.22 24.83 0.53
CA GLY A 113 -23.36 24.47 -0.32
C GLY A 113 -23.19 24.82 -1.80
N GLU A 114 -22.26 25.70 -2.16
CA GLU A 114 -22.02 26.14 -3.55
C GLU A 114 -20.92 25.34 -4.26
N LEU A 115 -20.10 24.60 -3.50
CA LEU A 115 -19.00 23.76 -4.03
C LEU A 115 -19.46 22.79 -5.12
N ALA A 116 -20.65 22.20 -4.95
CA ALA A 116 -21.24 21.25 -5.89
C ALA A 116 -21.48 21.83 -7.29
N GLY A 117 -21.80 23.13 -7.38
CA GLY A 117 -22.00 23.84 -8.65
C GLY A 117 -20.72 24.47 -9.22
N ASN A 118 -19.61 24.45 -8.48
CA ASN A 118 -18.44 25.26 -8.82
C ASN A 118 -17.49 24.57 -9.82
N ALA A 119 -17.45 25.10 -11.04
CA ALA A 119 -16.60 24.57 -12.12
C ALA A 119 -15.10 24.55 -11.81
N ALA A 120 -14.59 25.45 -10.96
CA ALA A 120 -13.18 25.45 -10.56
C ALA A 120 -12.85 24.33 -9.56
N VAL A 121 -13.82 23.97 -8.69
CA VAL A 121 -13.73 22.76 -7.84
C VAL A 121 -13.73 21.51 -8.72
N SER A 122 -14.63 21.43 -9.72
CA SER A 122 -14.69 20.32 -10.68
C SER A 122 -13.37 20.14 -11.44
N ALA A 123 -12.81 21.22 -12.00
CA ALA A 123 -11.56 21.18 -12.76
C ALA A 123 -10.35 20.80 -11.88
N HIS A 124 -10.32 21.23 -10.62
CA HIS A 124 -9.26 20.84 -9.69
C HIS A 124 -9.39 19.38 -9.24
N GLY A 125 -10.61 18.92 -8.92
CA GLY A 125 -10.88 17.52 -8.60
C GLY A 125 -10.53 16.58 -9.75
N ALA A 126 -10.85 16.98 -10.99
CA ALA A 126 -10.41 16.27 -12.20
C ALA A 126 -8.88 16.18 -12.32
N THR A 127 -8.15 17.20 -11.87
CA THR A 127 -6.67 17.19 -11.85
C THR A 127 -6.14 16.21 -10.80
N VAL A 128 -6.73 16.19 -9.60
CA VAL A 128 -6.38 15.24 -8.52
C VAL A 128 -6.65 13.80 -8.96
N LEU A 129 -7.84 13.52 -9.50
CA LEU A 129 -8.20 12.17 -9.92
C LEU A 129 -7.39 11.69 -11.13
N LYS A 130 -7.06 12.55 -12.11
CA LYS A 130 -6.14 12.18 -13.21
C LYS A 130 -4.76 11.78 -12.67
N LYS A 131 -4.20 12.55 -11.73
CA LYS A 131 -2.91 12.21 -11.11
C LYS A 131 -2.97 10.95 -10.26
N LEU A 132 -4.07 10.68 -9.57
CA LEU A 132 -4.28 9.39 -8.89
C LEU A 132 -4.40 8.23 -9.90
N GLY A 133 -5.10 8.42 -11.03
CA GLY A 133 -5.20 7.44 -12.10
C GLY A 133 -3.84 7.10 -12.73
N GLU A 134 -2.97 8.10 -12.91
CA GLU A 134 -1.57 7.90 -13.34
C GLU A 134 -0.77 7.07 -12.31
N LEU A 135 -0.89 7.38 -11.00
CA LEU A 135 -0.22 6.62 -9.92
C LEU A 135 -0.72 5.17 -9.85
N LEU A 136 -2.03 4.95 -9.91
CA LEU A 136 -2.65 3.62 -9.88
C LEU A 136 -2.23 2.77 -11.09
N LYS A 137 -2.20 3.37 -12.29
CA LYS A 137 -1.76 2.70 -13.53
C LYS A 137 -0.26 2.40 -13.55
N ALA A 138 0.55 3.17 -12.81
CA ALA A 138 1.98 2.89 -12.64
C ALA A 138 2.27 1.69 -11.71
N LYS A 139 1.29 1.20 -10.93
CA LYS A 139 1.37 -0.01 -10.09
C LYS A 139 2.69 -0.14 -9.29
N GLY A 140 3.07 0.89 -8.54
CA GLY A 140 4.32 0.91 -7.77
C GLY A 140 5.52 1.54 -8.47
N ASN A 141 5.56 1.57 -9.81
CA ASN A 141 6.60 2.29 -10.56
C ASN A 141 6.32 3.80 -10.64
N HIS A 142 5.84 4.38 -9.53
CA HIS A 142 5.28 5.73 -9.47
C HIS A 142 6.27 6.82 -9.06
N ALA A 143 7.53 6.49 -8.75
CA ALA A 143 8.52 7.43 -8.20
C ALA A 143 8.69 8.72 -9.05
N ALA A 144 8.66 8.61 -10.38
CA ALA A 144 8.76 9.76 -11.29
C ALA A 144 7.52 10.69 -11.26
N ILE A 145 6.34 10.15 -10.94
CA ILE A 145 5.08 10.88 -10.80
C ILE A 145 4.96 11.47 -9.38
N LEU A 146 5.41 10.70 -8.38
CA LEU A 146 5.29 11.00 -6.96
C LEU A 146 6.26 12.10 -6.51
N LYS A 147 7.52 12.13 -6.98
CA LYS A 147 8.48 13.17 -6.59
C LYS A 147 8.02 14.62 -6.85
N PRO A 148 7.52 15.01 -8.05
CA PRO A 148 7.00 16.36 -8.25
C PRO A 148 5.69 16.63 -7.48
N LEU A 149 4.86 15.60 -7.25
CA LEU A 149 3.67 15.72 -6.41
C LEU A 149 4.05 16.03 -4.96
N ALA A 150 4.93 15.22 -4.36
CA ALA A 150 5.41 15.42 -3.00
C ALA A 150 6.12 16.77 -2.82
N ASN A 151 7.00 17.14 -3.76
CA ASN A 151 7.71 18.42 -3.71
C ASN A 151 6.75 19.62 -3.69
N THR A 152 5.76 19.65 -4.58
CA THR A 152 4.78 20.74 -4.60
C THR A 152 3.90 20.75 -3.34
N HIS A 153 3.49 19.59 -2.85
CA HIS A 153 2.60 19.51 -1.68
C HIS A 153 3.31 19.88 -0.36
N ALA A 154 4.60 19.54 -0.21
CA ALA A 154 5.42 19.99 0.93
C ALA A 154 5.79 21.48 0.83
N THR A 155 6.44 21.90 -0.26
CA THR A 155 7.10 23.22 -0.31
C THR A 155 6.13 24.37 -0.55
N LYS A 156 5.14 24.19 -1.44
CA LYS A 156 4.24 25.24 -1.92
C LYS A 156 2.89 25.22 -1.21
N HIS A 157 2.29 24.04 -1.07
CA HIS A 157 0.96 23.88 -0.48
C HIS A 157 0.98 23.56 1.02
N LYS A 158 2.14 23.14 1.56
CA LYS A 158 2.36 22.78 2.98
C LYS A 158 1.27 21.85 3.54
N ILE A 159 0.88 20.84 2.76
CA ILE A 159 -0.21 19.91 3.10
C ILE A 159 0.28 18.89 4.14
N PRO A 160 -0.32 18.81 5.35
CA PRO A 160 0.02 17.77 6.31
C PRO A 160 -0.31 16.36 5.78
N ILE A 161 0.55 15.37 6.02
CA ILE A 161 0.45 13.98 5.55
C ILE A 161 -0.92 13.35 5.84
N ASN A 162 -1.57 13.73 6.95
CA ASN A 162 -2.88 13.19 7.31
C ASN A 162 -3.97 13.50 6.25
N ASN A 163 -3.88 14.62 5.53
CA ASN A 163 -4.87 15.01 4.52
C ASN A 163 -4.95 14.01 3.35
N PHE A 164 -3.83 13.35 3.02
CA PHE A 164 -3.82 12.29 2.00
C PHE A 164 -4.62 11.06 2.46
N ARG A 165 -4.65 10.76 3.76
CA ARG A 165 -5.52 9.71 4.33
C ARG A 165 -7.00 10.11 4.23
N LEU A 166 -7.33 11.35 4.61
CA LEU A 166 -8.70 11.88 4.54
C LEU A 166 -9.27 11.81 3.11
N ILE A 167 -8.54 12.33 2.10
CA ILE A 167 -9.01 12.28 0.71
C ILE A 167 -9.07 10.85 0.16
N SER A 168 -8.22 9.92 0.64
CA SER A 168 -8.26 8.51 0.24
C SER A 168 -9.55 7.82 0.72
N GLU A 169 -10.00 8.04 1.96
CA GLU A 169 -11.29 7.51 2.43
C GLU A 169 -12.46 8.14 1.67
N VAL A 170 -12.42 9.45 1.40
CA VAL A 170 -13.46 10.14 0.61
C VAL A 170 -13.55 9.59 -0.82
N ILE A 171 -12.41 9.34 -1.47
CA ILE A 171 -12.36 8.69 -2.79
C ILE A 171 -12.92 7.26 -2.71
N GLY A 172 -12.59 6.50 -1.67
CA GLY A 172 -13.15 5.17 -1.43
C GLY A 172 -14.69 5.17 -1.33
N LYS A 173 -15.26 6.10 -0.57
CA LYS A 173 -16.72 6.31 -0.45
C LYS A 173 -17.35 6.65 -1.81
N VAL A 174 -16.78 7.60 -2.55
CA VAL A 174 -17.32 8.02 -3.86
C VAL A 174 -17.20 6.91 -4.90
N MET A 175 -16.11 6.14 -4.92
CA MET A 175 -15.96 4.97 -5.80
C MET A 175 -16.95 3.85 -5.44
N ALA A 176 -17.28 3.66 -4.17
CA ALA A 176 -18.32 2.71 -3.76
C ALA A 176 -19.69 3.12 -4.31
N GLU A 177 -20.06 4.40 -4.14
CA GLU A 177 -21.35 4.96 -4.54
C GLU A 177 -21.51 5.15 -6.06
N LYS A 178 -20.42 5.32 -6.83
CA LYS A 178 -20.47 5.66 -8.27
C LYS A 178 -19.86 4.62 -9.20
N ALA A 179 -18.92 3.81 -8.74
CA ALA A 179 -18.24 2.78 -9.54
C ALA A 179 -18.40 1.35 -8.98
N GLY A 180 -19.20 1.16 -7.92
CA GLY A 180 -19.45 -0.14 -7.31
C GLY A 180 -18.22 -0.76 -6.65
N LEU A 181 -17.28 0.05 -6.15
CA LEU A 181 -16.11 -0.42 -5.40
C LEU A 181 -16.55 -0.96 -4.03
N ASP A 182 -16.59 -2.29 -3.90
CA ASP A 182 -17.05 -2.96 -2.69
C ASP A 182 -16.10 -2.76 -1.47
N ALA A 183 -16.45 -3.36 -0.33
CA ALA A 183 -15.67 -3.24 0.90
C ALA A 183 -14.23 -3.80 0.78
N ALA A 184 -13.99 -4.79 -0.09
CA ALA A 184 -12.66 -5.30 -0.38
C ALA A 184 -11.89 -4.32 -1.29
N GLY A 185 -12.54 -3.77 -2.31
CA GLY A 185 -11.97 -2.74 -3.19
C GLY A 185 -11.60 -1.45 -2.43
N GLN A 186 -12.40 -1.04 -1.45
CA GLN A 186 -12.07 0.06 -0.55
C GLN A 186 -10.89 -0.26 0.37
N GLN A 187 -10.75 -1.53 0.81
CA GLN A 187 -9.58 -1.94 1.59
C GLN A 187 -8.32 -2.01 0.72
N ALA A 188 -8.42 -2.48 -0.52
CA ALA A 188 -7.35 -2.43 -1.52
C ALA A 188 -6.89 -0.98 -1.75
N LEU A 189 -7.81 -0.03 -1.89
CA LEU A 189 -7.49 1.40 -1.99
C LEU A 189 -6.74 1.90 -0.75
N ARG A 190 -7.18 1.55 0.46
CA ARG A 190 -6.45 1.89 1.71
C ARG A 190 -5.04 1.30 1.73
N ASN A 191 -4.88 0.03 1.33
CA ASN A 191 -3.57 -0.63 1.29
C ASN A 191 -2.62 0.07 0.31
N VAL A 192 -3.08 0.35 -0.91
CA VAL A 192 -2.30 1.03 -1.96
C VAL A 192 -1.95 2.45 -1.55
N MET A 193 -2.92 3.20 -1.02
CA MET A 193 -2.67 4.57 -0.57
C MET A 193 -1.78 4.63 0.66
N ALA A 194 -1.76 3.61 1.54
CA ALA A 194 -0.78 3.55 2.63
C ALA A 194 0.67 3.47 2.13
N VAL A 195 0.94 2.74 1.03
CA VAL A 195 2.26 2.70 0.38
C VAL A 195 2.58 4.06 -0.24
N VAL A 196 1.68 4.62 -1.05
CA VAL A 196 1.87 5.94 -1.69
C VAL A 196 2.11 7.05 -0.66
N ILE A 197 1.39 7.03 0.46
CA ILE A 197 1.56 8.01 1.55
C ILE A 197 2.90 7.80 2.28
N SER A 198 3.36 6.57 2.47
CA SER A 198 4.71 6.29 3.01
C SER A 198 5.82 6.87 2.12
N ASP A 199 5.68 6.75 0.80
CA ASP A 199 6.65 7.28 -0.17
C ASP A 199 6.62 8.83 -0.21
N ILE A 200 5.45 9.44 -0.04
CA ILE A 200 5.31 10.90 0.12
C ILE A 200 5.93 11.33 1.46
N GLU A 201 5.71 10.62 2.56
CA GLU A 201 6.28 10.92 3.88
C GLU A 201 7.82 10.80 3.88
N ALA A 202 8.38 9.83 3.15
CA ALA A 202 9.82 9.74 2.90
C ALA A 202 10.33 10.95 2.10
N SER A 203 9.63 11.31 1.02
CA SER A 203 9.94 12.49 0.20
C SER A 203 9.84 13.80 1.00
N TYR A 204 8.92 13.90 1.97
CA TYR A 204 8.78 15.07 2.85
C TYR A 204 9.97 15.22 3.79
N LYS A 205 10.48 14.10 4.33
CA LYS A 205 11.69 14.07 5.16
C LYS A 205 12.94 14.47 4.37
N GLU A 206 13.09 14.01 3.12
CA GLU A 206 14.16 14.49 2.21
C GLU A 206 14.10 16.01 1.97
N LEU A 207 12.91 16.60 1.97
CA LEU A 207 12.67 18.03 1.78
C LEU A 207 12.66 18.85 3.08
N GLY A 208 12.92 18.24 4.23
CA GLY A 208 12.92 18.90 5.53
C GLY A 208 11.54 19.39 6.01
N PHE A 209 10.44 18.87 5.45
CA PHE A 209 9.08 19.23 5.84
C PHE A 209 8.47 18.19 6.78
N THR A 210 7.93 18.65 7.91
CA THR A 210 7.28 17.80 8.92
C THR A 210 5.84 18.26 9.16
N GLY A 211 4.88 17.56 8.54
CA GLY A 211 3.43 17.74 8.70
C GLY A 211 2.68 16.58 8.10
#